data_AF-A0A0M7AIG0-F1
#
_entry.id   AF-A0A0M7AIG0-F1
#
_cell.length_a   1.000
_cell.length_b   1.000
_cell.length_c   1.000
_cell.angle_alpha   90.00
_cell.angle_beta   90.00
_cell.angle_gamma   90.00
#
_symmetry.space_group_name_H-M   'P 1'
#
loop_
_entity.id
_entity.type
_entity.pdbx_description
1 polymer ?
#
loop_
_entity_poly.entity_id
_entity_poly.type
_entity_poly.pdbx_seq_one_letter_code
_entity_poly.pdbx_strand_id
1 'polypeptide(L)'
;MTKQSEPDDCIWMVEGHAADANSRGWQPAELFEDDKRRVEEILKAIGQSKIGWQLSKDQFPKDNYPRPDNYPAADEQPVPQIFSNGFTFLSAESAEIVSQFDLGEGALYPTRLWHSDRVTPMPGKFFYLNVASKKDTFLPEQSLGAKDIGHGEWQVPRLTKNLELKFSEAALQGADLWFEWKIITNFFISNRLKQALEARKLSKDWMLTRCSVVVD
;
A
#
# COMPACT_ATOMS: atom_id res chain seq x y z
N MET A 1 -3.24 -35.69 8.13
CA MET A 1 -4.51 -35.60 7.40
C MET A 1 -4.63 -34.15 7.05
N THR A 2 -4.34 -33.78 5.81
CA THR A 2 -4.30 -32.38 5.39
C THR A 2 -5.72 -31.82 5.37
N LYS A 3 -6.04 -30.84 6.21
CA LYS A 3 -7.38 -30.23 6.20
C LYS A 3 -7.51 -29.45 4.88
N GLN A 4 -8.55 -29.71 4.09
CA GLN A 4 -8.78 -28.89 2.89
C GLN A 4 -9.05 -27.45 3.34
N SER A 5 -8.30 -26.48 2.77
CA SER A 5 -8.53 -25.05 3.00
C SER A 5 -9.98 -24.70 2.73
N GLU A 6 -10.64 -24.00 3.64
CA GLU A 6 -11.99 -23.51 3.41
C GLU A 6 -11.97 -22.45 2.29
N PRO A 7 -13.07 -22.26 1.53
CA PRO A 7 -13.12 -21.27 0.44
C PRO A 7 -12.71 -19.85 0.85
N ASP A 8 -12.88 -19.53 2.14
CA ASP A 8 -12.62 -18.23 2.74
C ASP A 8 -11.21 -18.06 3.31
N ASP A 9 -10.39 -19.12 3.33
CA ASP A 9 -8.99 -19.08 3.78
C ASP A 9 -8.11 -18.43 2.71
N CYS A 10 -8.16 -17.09 2.71
CA CYS A 10 -7.45 -16.28 1.75
C CYS A 10 -6.98 -14.95 2.37
N ILE A 11 -6.00 -14.38 1.68
CA ILE A 11 -5.52 -13.03 1.89
C ILE A 11 -5.53 -12.32 0.54
N TRP A 12 -5.26 -11.02 0.54
CA TRP A 12 -5.31 -10.22 -0.67
C TRP A 12 -4.04 -9.39 -0.80
N MET A 13 -3.32 -9.57 -1.89
CA MET A 13 -2.23 -8.68 -2.27
C MET A 13 -2.81 -7.35 -2.75
N VAL A 14 -2.23 -6.24 -2.33
CA VAL A 14 -2.63 -4.90 -2.75
C VAL A 14 -1.70 -4.41 -3.85
N GLU A 15 -2.27 -4.10 -5.02
CA GLU A 15 -1.51 -3.53 -6.15
C GLU A 15 -1.88 -2.06 -6.41
N GLY A 16 -2.98 -1.58 -5.81
CA GLY A 16 -3.52 -0.25 -6.05
C GLY A 16 -2.56 0.88 -5.67
N HIS A 17 -1.70 0.73 -4.67
CA HIS A 17 -0.70 1.76 -4.33
C HIS A 17 0.43 1.89 -5.36
N ALA A 18 0.65 0.86 -6.17
CA ALA A 18 1.72 0.81 -7.17
C ALA A 18 1.21 0.99 -8.61
N ALA A 19 -0.11 0.95 -8.81
CA ALA A 19 -0.73 1.04 -10.13
C ALA A 19 -0.64 2.44 -10.74
N ASP A 20 -0.33 2.52 -12.03
CA ASP A 20 -0.20 3.81 -12.75
C ASP A 20 -1.48 4.63 -12.69
N ALA A 21 -2.65 3.97 -12.75
CA ALA A 21 -3.96 4.61 -12.62
C ALA A 21 -4.20 5.29 -11.26
N ASN A 22 -3.43 4.91 -10.23
CA ASN A 22 -3.48 5.47 -8.88
C ASN A 22 -2.22 6.25 -8.52
N SER A 23 -1.27 6.40 -9.44
CA SER A 23 -0.16 7.32 -9.25
C SER A 23 -0.68 8.74 -9.31
N ARG A 24 -0.33 9.57 -8.32
CA ARG A 24 -0.75 10.98 -8.28
C ARG A 24 0.42 11.85 -7.91
N GLY A 25 0.61 12.91 -8.70
CA GLY A 25 1.73 13.84 -8.56
C GLY A 25 1.63 14.81 -7.38
N TRP A 26 0.95 14.48 -6.28
CA TRP A 26 1.02 15.29 -5.06
C TRP A 26 2.33 15.02 -4.35
N GLN A 27 3.23 15.99 -4.26
CA GLN A 27 4.53 15.86 -3.62
C GLN A 27 4.77 16.97 -2.60
N PRO A 28 5.54 16.71 -1.54
CA PRO A 28 6.00 17.76 -0.65
C PRO A 28 6.81 18.82 -1.43
N ALA A 29 6.63 20.09 -1.06
CA ALA A 29 7.25 21.23 -1.74
C ALA A 29 8.77 21.09 -1.84
N GLU A 30 9.36 20.51 -0.80
CA GLU A 30 10.79 20.27 -0.65
C GLU A 30 11.37 19.38 -1.74
N LEU A 31 10.57 18.55 -2.46
CA LEU A 31 11.07 17.72 -3.56
C LEU A 31 11.31 18.48 -4.87
N PHE A 32 10.76 19.68 -5.02
CA PHE A 32 10.92 20.52 -6.21
C PHE A 32 11.30 21.97 -5.88
N GLU A 33 11.64 22.22 -4.62
CA GLU A 33 12.30 23.43 -4.13
C GLU A 33 13.75 23.07 -3.75
N ASP A 34 14.68 24.03 -3.78
CA ASP A 34 16.13 23.76 -3.62
C ASP A 34 16.53 23.53 -2.14
N ASP A 35 15.91 22.54 -1.47
CA ASP A 35 16.23 22.07 -0.12
C ASP A 35 16.76 20.62 -0.13
N LYS A 36 18.02 20.48 -0.56
CA LYS A 36 18.65 19.17 -0.81
C LYS A 36 18.67 18.22 0.39
N ARG A 37 18.85 18.75 1.61
CA ARG A 37 18.92 17.89 2.81
C ARG A 37 17.56 17.26 3.08
N ARG A 38 16.49 18.05 2.99
CA ARG A 38 15.15 17.57 3.25
C ARG A 38 14.66 16.60 2.17
N VAL A 39 15.10 16.79 0.92
CA VAL A 39 14.91 15.82 -0.17
C VAL A 39 15.45 14.44 0.21
N GLU A 40 16.70 14.35 0.67
CA GLU A 40 17.32 13.07 1.03
C GLU A 40 16.57 12.35 2.16
N GLU A 41 16.16 13.10 3.18
CA GLU A 41 15.37 12.58 4.31
C GLU A 41 14.01 12.02 3.83
N ILE A 42 13.33 12.73 2.93
CA ILE A 42 12.06 12.29 2.33
C ILE A 42 12.26 11.04 1.46
N LEU A 43 13.26 11.03 0.59
CA LEU A 43 13.54 9.88 -0.29
C LEU A 43 13.91 8.63 0.52
N LYS A 44 14.67 8.80 1.62
CA LYS A 44 14.96 7.73 2.56
C LYS A 44 13.68 7.19 3.21
N ALA A 45 12.81 8.07 3.70
CA ALA A 45 11.53 7.67 4.31
C ALA A 45 10.62 6.95 3.30
N ILE A 46 10.57 7.41 2.04
CA ILE A 46 9.87 6.70 0.95
C ILE A 46 10.43 5.28 0.78
N GLY A 47 11.76 5.14 0.71
CA GLY A 47 12.42 3.84 0.58
C GLY A 47 12.07 2.90 1.72
N GLN A 48 12.14 3.39 2.96
CA GLN A 48 11.81 2.64 4.17
C GLN A 48 10.32 2.23 4.22
N SER A 49 9.41 3.15 3.84
CA SER A 49 7.97 2.87 3.82
C SER A 49 7.60 1.77 2.81
N LYS A 50 8.32 1.67 1.68
CA LYS A 50 8.07 0.67 0.63
C LYS A 50 8.44 -0.75 1.03
N ILE A 51 9.25 -0.90 2.08
CA ILE A 51 9.75 -2.20 2.55
C ILE A 51 9.28 -2.50 3.98
N GLY A 52 8.23 -1.83 4.43
CA GLY A 52 7.57 -2.12 5.70
C GLY A 52 8.37 -1.74 6.94
N TRP A 53 9.12 -0.63 6.91
CA TRP A 53 9.69 -0.08 8.14
C TRP A 53 8.64 0.72 8.90
N GLN A 54 8.67 0.61 10.23
CA GLN A 54 7.91 1.49 11.09
C GLN A 54 8.49 2.89 11.02
N LEU A 55 7.65 3.85 10.63
CA LEU A 55 8.02 5.25 10.51
C LEU A 55 7.18 6.07 11.47
N SER A 56 7.82 7.03 12.12
CA SER A 56 7.12 8.01 12.95
C SER A 56 6.42 9.07 12.09
N LYS A 57 5.40 9.72 12.65
CA LYS A 57 4.63 10.77 11.98
C LYS A 57 5.52 11.88 11.37
N ASP A 58 6.60 12.26 12.03
CA ASP A 58 7.45 13.38 11.60
C ASP A 58 8.32 13.05 10.37
N GLN A 59 8.38 11.78 9.98
CA GLN A 59 9.03 11.34 8.74
C GLN A 59 8.11 11.45 7.51
N PHE A 60 6.84 11.80 7.71
CA PHE A 60 5.89 12.06 6.64
C PHE A 60 5.68 13.57 6.47
N PRO A 61 5.70 14.08 5.22
CA PRO A 61 5.41 15.48 4.97
C PRO A 61 4.00 15.88 5.40
N LYS A 62 3.78 17.12 5.84
CA LYS A 62 2.44 17.57 6.28
C LYS A 62 1.59 18.09 5.12
N ASP A 63 2.23 18.55 4.06
CA ASP A 63 1.63 19.25 2.93
C ASP A 63 2.17 18.65 1.63
N ASN A 64 1.28 18.43 0.66
CA ASN A 64 1.64 17.93 -0.66
C ASN A 64 0.92 18.75 -1.73
N TYR A 65 1.64 19.08 -2.79
CA TYR A 65 1.21 19.95 -3.88
C TYR A 65 1.35 19.21 -5.21
N PRO A 66 0.52 19.51 -6.22
CA PRO A 66 0.71 18.99 -7.56
C PRO A 66 2.11 19.32 -8.08
N ARG A 67 2.78 18.33 -8.67
CA ARG A 67 4.08 18.51 -9.32
C ARG A 67 3.90 19.51 -10.48
N PRO A 68 4.69 20.60 -10.56
CA PRO A 68 4.50 21.65 -11.56
C PRO A 68 4.56 21.18 -13.03
N ASP A 69 5.26 20.08 -13.27
CA ASP A 69 5.52 19.49 -14.59
C ASP A 69 4.68 18.20 -14.83
N ASN A 70 3.68 17.92 -13.99
CA ASN A 70 2.75 16.81 -14.22
C ASN A 70 1.49 17.31 -14.96
N TYR A 71 1.14 16.66 -16.07
CA TYR A 71 -0.03 17.01 -16.88
C TYR A 71 -0.90 15.78 -17.21
N PRO A 72 -2.23 15.82 -16.96
CA PRO A 72 -2.95 16.88 -16.25
C PRO A 72 -2.45 17.02 -14.81
N ALA A 73 -2.65 18.20 -14.20
CA ALA A 73 -2.21 18.42 -12.83
C ALA A 73 -2.92 17.44 -11.89
N ALA A 74 -2.32 17.11 -10.75
CA ALA A 74 -2.88 16.11 -9.85
C ALA A 74 -4.27 16.53 -9.33
N ASP A 75 -4.45 17.82 -9.07
CA ASP A 75 -5.68 18.44 -8.56
C ASP A 75 -6.81 18.59 -9.60
N GLU A 76 -6.53 18.30 -10.86
CA GLU A 76 -7.53 18.23 -11.93
C GLU A 76 -8.09 16.79 -12.10
N GLN A 77 -7.52 15.83 -11.36
CA GLN A 77 -7.87 14.42 -11.48
C GLN A 77 -8.64 13.94 -10.24
N PRO A 78 -9.57 12.97 -10.40
CA PRO A 78 -10.19 12.30 -9.26
C PRO A 78 -9.13 11.66 -8.36
N VAL A 79 -9.26 11.88 -7.05
CA VAL A 79 -8.41 11.25 -6.03
C VAL A 79 -8.92 9.83 -5.77
N PRO A 80 -8.09 8.79 -5.99
CA PRO A 80 -8.48 7.42 -5.67
C PRO A 80 -8.62 7.18 -4.18
N GLN A 81 -9.27 6.08 -3.81
CA GLN A 81 -9.39 5.62 -2.43
C GLN A 81 -8.04 5.19 -1.82
N ILE A 82 -7.12 4.70 -2.67
CA ILE A 82 -5.72 4.45 -2.36
C ILE A 82 -4.83 4.94 -3.51
N PHE A 83 -3.78 5.70 -3.21
CA PHE A 83 -2.89 6.26 -4.23
C PHE A 83 -1.48 6.44 -3.71
N SER A 84 -0.54 6.81 -4.58
CA SER A 84 0.86 6.96 -4.19
C SER A 84 1.58 8.10 -4.90
N ASN A 85 2.52 8.69 -4.16
CA ASN A 85 3.56 9.59 -4.70
C ASN A 85 4.98 9.05 -4.44
N GLY A 86 5.08 7.80 -3.98
CA GLY A 86 6.24 7.26 -3.28
C GLY A 86 5.84 6.67 -1.92
N PHE A 87 5.08 7.43 -1.13
CA PHE A 87 4.34 6.92 0.02
C PHE A 87 2.95 6.44 -0.40
N THR A 88 2.35 5.55 0.39
CA THR A 88 0.95 5.13 0.20
C THR A 88 0.02 6.10 0.92
N PHE A 89 -1.04 6.52 0.25
CA PHE A 89 -2.10 7.38 0.79
C PHE A 89 -3.44 6.68 0.77
N LEU A 90 -4.32 7.08 1.68
CA LEU A 90 -5.74 6.77 1.69
C LEU A 90 -6.56 8.06 1.70
N SER A 91 -7.69 8.03 0.97
CA SER A 91 -8.75 9.01 1.18
C SER A 91 -9.53 8.71 2.47
N ALA A 92 -10.38 9.65 2.90
CA ALA A 92 -11.09 9.59 4.17
C ALA A 92 -11.88 8.29 4.40
N GLU A 93 -12.63 7.82 3.39
CA GLU A 93 -13.50 6.66 3.53
C GLU A 93 -12.70 5.36 3.69
N SER A 94 -11.63 5.20 2.90
CA SER A 94 -10.73 4.06 3.07
C SER A 94 -9.95 4.11 4.38
N ALA A 95 -9.50 5.30 4.80
CA ALA A 95 -8.83 5.46 6.09
C ALA A 95 -9.76 5.14 7.26
N GLU A 96 -11.04 5.53 7.20
CA GLU A 96 -12.04 5.19 8.20
C GLU A 96 -12.20 3.67 8.35
N ILE A 97 -12.30 2.95 7.23
CA ILE A 97 -12.39 1.49 7.26
C ILE A 97 -11.11 0.88 7.80
N VAL A 98 -9.96 1.23 7.24
CA VAL A 98 -8.65 0.68 7.64
C VAL A 98 -8.38 0.92 9.13
N SER A 99 -8.78 2.06 9.69
CA SER A 99 -8.58 2.39 11.11
C SER A 99 -9.33 1.48 12.10
N GLN A 100 -10.29 0.68 11.63
CA GLN A 100 -11.06 -0.26 12.45
C GLN A 100 -10.39 -1.64 12.55
N PHE A 101 -9.30 -1.86 11.81
CA PHE A 101 -8.59 -3.14 11.71
C PHE A 101 -7.25 -3.09 12.45
N ASP A 102 -6.64 -4.26 12.63
CA ASP A 102 -5.35 -4.37 13.29
C ASP A 102 -4.23 -3.96 12.32
N LEU A 103 -3.70 -2.75 12.51
CA LEU A 103 -2.57 -2.23 11.73
C LEU A 103 -1.22 -2.84 12.17
N GLY A 104 -1.20 -3.61 13.25
CA GLY A 104 0.00 -4.07 13.94
C GLY A 104 0.91 -2.90 14.31
N GLU A 105 2.12 -2.90 13.77
CA GLU A 105 3.10 -1.82 14.00
C GLU A 105 2.88 -0.59 13.11
N GLY A 106 1.93 -0.70 12.17
CA GLY A 106 1.59 0.36 11.21
C GLY A 106 0.71 1.47 11.79
N ALA A 107 0.53 2.53 11.02
CA ALA A 107 -0.25 3.70 11.43
C ALA A 107 -0.82 4.48 10.25
N LEU A 108 -1.83 5.31 10.55
CA LEU A 108 -2.36 6.33 9.66
C LEU A 108 -1.94 7.71 10.12
N TYR A 109 -1.34 8.50 9.23
CA TYR A 109 -0.89 9.85 9.53
C TYR A 109 -1.62 10.89 8.68
N PRO A 110 -2.36 11.84 9.27
CA PRO A 110 -3.09 12.84 8.50
C PRO A 110 -2.14 13.76 7.74
N THR A 111 -2.55 14.13 6.51
CA THR A 111 -1.79 15.01 5.62
C THR A 111 -2.73 15.90 4.82
N ARG A 112 -2.19 16.98 4.24
CA ARG A 112 -2.93 17.91 3.39
C ARG A 112 -2.49 17.77 1.94
N LEU A 113 -3.47 17.75 1.05
CA LEU A 113 -3.28 17.92 -0.38
C LEU A 113 -3.78 19.31 -0.75
N TRP A 114 -3.08 19.98 -1.66
CA TRP A 114 -3.42 21.32 -2.12
C TRP A 114 -3.72 21.32 -3.62
N HIS A 115 -4.41 22.35 -4.06
CA HIS A 115 -4.50 22.71 -5.48
C HIS A 115 -3.16 23.30 -5.97
N SER A 116 -3.05 23.42 -7.29
CA SER A 116 -1.88 24.00 -7.97
C SER A 116 -1.61 25.46 -7.57
N ASP A 117 -2.61 26.19 -7.07
CA ASP A 117 -2.47 27.54 -6.52
C ASP A 117 -1.73 27.60 -5.17
N ARG A 118 -1.49 26.44 -4.54
CA ARG A 118 -0.85 26.25 -3.22
C ARG A 118 -1.55 26.94 -2.05
N VAL A 119 -2.78 27.42 -2.24
CA VAL A 119 -3.56 28.14 -1.22
C VAL A 119 -4.89 27.46 -0.97
N THR A 120 -5.49 26.85 -1.99
CA THR A 120 -6.76 26.16 -1.87
C THR A 120 -6.51 24.70 -1.47
N PRO A 121 -7.04 24.23 -0.33
CA PRO A 121 -6.91 22.83 0.05
C PRO A 121 -7.79 21.96 -0.86
N MET A 122 -7.31 20.76 -1.19
CA MET A 122 -8.16 19.75 -1.84
C MET A 122 -9.32 19.38 -0.93
N PRO A 123 -10.55 19.24 -1.45
CA PRO A 123 -11.68 18.80 -0.65
C PRO A 123 -11.46 17.37 -0.13
N GLY A 124 -11.69 17.16 1.17
CA GLY A 124 -11.61 15.86 1.83
C GLY A 124 -10.55 15.80 2.93
N LYS A 125 -10.34 14.58 3.45
CA LYS A 125 -9.26 14.25 4.39
C LYS A 125 -8.41 13.16 3.78
N PHE A 126 -7.10 13.27 3.98
CA PHE A 126 -6.12 12.35 3.40
C PHE A 126 -5.13 11.91 4.47
N PHE A 127 -4.66 10.68 4.33
CA PHE A 127 -3.77 10.06 5.29
C PHE A 127 -2.67 9.34 4.54
N TYR A 128 -1.43 9.41 5.04
CA TYR A 128 -0.45 8.39 4.72
C TYR A 128 -0.81 7.10 5.45
N LEU A 129 -0.62 5.99 4.76
CA LEU A 129 -0.62 4.65 5.33
C LEU A 129 0.82 4.18 5.47
N ASN A 130 1.27 3.99 6.71
CA ASN A 130 2.49 3.25 7.01
C ASN A 130 2.11 1.81 7.36
N VAL A 131 2.34 0.89 6.44
CA VAL A 131 2.31 -0.55 6.74
C VAL A 131 3.68 -0.92 7.28
N ALA A 132 3.76 -1.42 8.51
CA ALA A 132 5.04 -1.73 9.17
C ALA A 132 5.14 -3.16 9.69
N SER A 133 4.01 -3.88 9.79
CA SER A 133 4.01 -5.29 10.17
C SER A 133 4.66 -6.13 9.06
N LYS A 134 5.40 -7.17 9.46
CA LYS A 134 5.99 -8.15 8.53
C LYS A 134 5.64 -9.57 8.93
N LYS A 135 5.38 -10.42 7.94
CA LYS A 135 5.19 -11.86 8.13
C LYS A 135 6.12 -12.64 7.20
N ASP A 136 6.45 -13.88 7.58
CA ASP A 136 7.16 -14.84 6.72
C ASP A 136 6.23 -16.03 6.49
N THR A 137 5.28 -15.86 5.59
CA THR A 137 4.25 -16.88 5.32
C THR A 137 4.17 -17.27 3.86
N PHE A 138 4.86 -16.55 2.97
CA PHE A 138 4.94 -16.90 1.56
C PHE A 138 5.61 -18.27 1.34
N LEU A 139 4.94 -19.11 0.55
CA LEU A 139 5.39 -20.45 0.17
C LEU A 139 5.83 -20.45 -1.31
N PRO A 140 7.09 -20.09 -1.61
CA PRO A 140 7.56 -19.93 -2.98
C PRO A 140 7.43 -21.20 -3.81
N GLU A 141 7.79 -22.36 -3.25
CA GLU A 141 7.79 -23.65 -3.95
C GLU A 141 6.40 -24.15 -4.34
N GLN A 142 5.34 -23.58 -3.74
CA GLN A 142 3.95 -23.90 -4.05
C GLN A 142 3.29 -22.81 -4.90
N SER A 143 4.01 -21.73 -5.19
CA SER A 143 3.50 -20.55 -5.89
C SER A 143 3.87 -20.55 -7.36
N LEU A 144 3.00 -19.98 -8.19
CA LEU A 144 3.22 -19.82 -9.62
C LEU A 144 3.25 -18.33 -9.99
N GLY A 145 4.20 -17.94 -10.84
CA GLY A 145 4.28 -16.61 -11.43
C GLY A 145 5.13 -15.60 -10.67
N ALA A 146 5.47 -15.86 -9.40
CA ALA A 146 6.51 -15.11 -8.70
C ALA A 146 7.89 -15.46 -9.25
N LYS A 147 8.82 -14.49 -9.24
CA LYS A 147 10.19 -14.66 -9.72
C LYS A 147 11.17 -14.51 -8.57
N ASP A 148 12.03 -15.51 -8.38
CA ASP A 148 13.22 -15.37 -7.54
C ASP A 148 14.16 -14.35 -8.17
N ILE A 149 14.54 -13.34 -7.39
CA ILE A 149 15.47 -12.29 -7.80
C ILE A 149 16.80 -12.37 -7.06
N GLY A 150 17.03 -13.46 -6.31
CA GLY A 150 18.20 -13.71 -5.50
C GLY A 150 18.03 -13.28 -4.04
N HIS A 151 18.97 -13.70 -3.20
CA HIS A 151 19.05 -13.33 -1.78
C HIS A 151 17.81 -13.67 -0.93
N GLY A 152 17.00 -14.63 -1.37
CA GLY A 152 15.75 -15.01 -0.70
C GLY A 152 14.59 -14.05 -0.98
N GLU A 153 14.75 -13.13 -1.92
CA GLU A 153 13.73 -12.18 -2.34
C GLU A 153 13.01 -12.65 -3.60
N TRP A 154 11.72 -12.36 -3.64
CA TRP A 154 10.80 -12.73 -4.69
C TRP A 154 10.06 -11.49 -5.16
N GLN A 155 9.99 -11.34 -6.48
CA GLN A 155 9.21 -10.30 -7.12
C GLN A 155 7.96 -10.90 -7.75
N VAL A 156 6.82 -10.25 -7.51
CA VAL A 156 5.58 -10.55 -8.22
C VAL A 156 5.51 -9.62 -9.44
N PRO A 157 5.70 -10.14 -10.68
CA PRO A 157 5.67 -9.28 -11.85
C PRO A 157 4.24 -8.76 -12.08
N ARG A 158 4.14 -7.48 -12.46
CA ARG A 158 2.85 -6.89 -12.83
C ARG A 158 2.23 -7.64 -13.99
N LEU A 159 0.90 -7.75 -13.99
CA LEU A 159 0.12 -8.34 -15.09
C LEU A 159 0.48 -9.79 -15.42
N THR A 160 1.03 -10.54 -14.44
CA THR A 160 1.35 -11.95 -14.63
C THR A 160 0.07 -12.75 -14.85
N LYS A 161 -0.05 -13.37 -16.02
CA LYS A 161 -1.12 -14.35 -16.29
C LYS A 161 -0.88 -15.59 -15.43
N ASN A 162 -1.94 -16.12 -14.82
CA ASN A 162 -1.89 -17.31 -13.95
C ASN A 162 -1.03 -17.11 -12.68
N LEU A 163 -1.05 -15.91 -12.11
CA LEU A 163 -0.44 -15.66 -10.80
C LEU A 163 -1.20 -16.47 -9.72
N GLU A 164 -0.50 -17.38 -9.06
CA GLU A 164 -1.03 -18.13 -7.92
C GLU A 164 -0.03 -18.07 -6.77
N LEU A 165 -0.26 -17.16 -5.83
CA LEU A 165 0.56 -17.07 -4.63
C LEU A 165 -0.06 -17.92 -3.52
N LYS A 166 0.78 -18.75 -2.89
CA LYS A 166 0.42 -19.61 -1.76
C LYS A 166 1.09 -19.12 -0.49
N PHE A 167 0.35 -19.18 0.60
CA PHE A 167 0.78 -18.75 1.93
C PHE A 167 0.45 -19.82 2.96
N SER A 168 1.21 -19.89 4.05
CA SER A 168 0.88 -20.77 5.18
C SER A 168 -0.27 -20.23 6.02
N GLU A 169 -0.91 -21.09 6.82
CA GLU A 169 -2.02 -20.74 7.73
C GLU A 169 -1.70 -19.56 8.66
N ALA A 170 -0.43 -19.40 9.04
CA ALA A 170 0.04 -18.28 9.85
C ALA A 170 -0.27 -16.89 9.24
N ALA A 171 -0.52 -16.81 7.93
CA ALA A 171 -0.93 -15.57 7.26
C ALA A 171 -2.27 -15.01 7.79
N LEU A 172 -3.15 -15.89 8.29
CA LEU A 172 -4.48 -15.56 8.79
C LEU A 172 -4.46 -14.96 10.21
N GLN A 173 -3.30 -14.98 10.88
CA GLN A 173 -3.15 -14.55 12.28
C GLN A 173 -2.51 -13.15 12.38
N GLY A 174 -2.87 -12.40 13.42
CA GLY A 174 -2.30 -11.09 13.73
C GLY A 174 -2.78 -9.96 12.82
N ALA A 175 -1.85 -9.07 12.45
CA ALA A 175 -2.14 -7.84 11.72
C ALA A 175 -2.89 -8.08 10.40
N ASP A 176 -3.83 -7.18 10.09
CA ASP A 176 -4.63 -7.17 8.88
C ASP A 176 -3.95 -6.51 7.69
N LEU A 177 -2.84 -5.80 7.91
CA LEU A 177 -2.00 -5.25 6.85
C LEU A 177 -0.54 -5.57 7.15
N TRP A 178 0.18 -6.14 6.19
CA TRP A 178 1.58 -6.49 6.38
C TRP A 178 2.35 -6.59 5.07
N PHE A 179 3.66 -6.46 5.15
CA PHE A 179 4.57 -6.91 4.10
C PHE A 179 5.02 -8.35 4.35
N GLU A 180 5.35 -9.06 3.27
CA GLU A 180 6.03 -10.35 3.38
C GLU A 180 7.54 -10.14 3.36
N TRP A 181 8.28 -10.91 4.17
CA TRP A 181 9.74 -10.84 4.18
C TRP A 181 10.36 -11.18 2.84
N LYS A 182 9.76 -12.16 2.14
CA LYS A 182 10.26 -12.67 0.87
C LYS A 182 9.70 -11.94 -0.34
N ILE A 183 8.51 -11.35 -0.27
CA ILE A 183 7.93 -10.62 -1.42
C ILE A 183 8.23 -9.13 -1.29
N ILE A 184 8.98 -8.61 -2.27
CA ILE A 184 9.26 -7.17 -2.34
C ILE A 184 8.10 -6.44 -3.05
N THR A 185 7.91 -5.15 -2.72
CA THR A 185 7.05 -4.13 -3.39
C THR A 185 5.56 -4.08 -3.06
N ASN A 186 4.93 -5.18 -2.67
CA ASN A 186 3.50 -5.21 -2.34
C ASN A 186 3.27 -5.58 -0.88
N PHE A 187 2.24 -5.00 -0.29
CA PHE A 187 1.71 -5.42 1.00
C PHE A 187 0.42 -6.20 0.80
N PHE A 188 0.02 -6.89 1.86
CA PHE A 188 -1.11 -7.80 1.89
C PHE A 188 -2.13 -7.32 2.90
N ILE A 189 -3.39 -7.69 2.68
CA ILE A 189 -4.48 -7.48 3.61
C ILE A 189 -5.25 -8.76 3.90
N SER A 190 -5.88 -8.81 5.08
CA SER A 190 -6.77 -9.91 5.45
C SER A 190 -8.07 -9.92 4.64
N ASN A 191 -8.72 -11.09 4.55
CA ASN A 191 -10.01 -11.20 3.88
C ASN A 191 -11.10 -10.33 4.54
N ARG A 192 -11.08 -10.20 5.88
CA ARG A 192 -12.06 -9.35 6.60
C ARG A 192 -11.92 -7.87 6.26
N LEU A 193 -10.70 -7.36 6.09
CA LEU A 193 -10.49 -5.97 5.66
C LEU A 193 -10.96 -5.76 4.22
N LYS A 194 -10.65 -6.70 3.32
CA LYS A 194 -11.17 -6.69 1.94
C LYS A 194 -12.70 -6.66 1.91
N GLN A 195 -13.37 -7.48 2.71
CA GLN A 195 -14.84 -7.52 2.78
C GLN A 195 -15.43 -6.20 3.28
N ALA A 196 -14.80 -5.54 4.26
CA ALA A 196 -15.25 -4.23 4.74
C ALA A 196 -15.10 -3.13 3.67
N LEU A 197 -14.02 -3.15 2.89
CA LEU A 197 -13.85 -2.26 1.73
C LEU A 197 -14.93 -2.49 0.67
N GLU A 198 -15.26 -3.74 0.38
CA GLU A 198 -16.33 -4.09 -0.58
C GLU A 198 -17.72 -3.68 -0.11
N ALA A 199 -18.03 -3.86 1.18
CA ALA A 199 -19.30 -3.45 1.76
C ALA A 199 -19.57 -1.94 1.58
N ARG A 200 -18.50 -1.14 1.52
CA ARG A 200 -18.53 0.30 1.23
C ARG A 200 -18.28 0.66 -0.24
N LYS A 201 -18.09 -0.33 -1.12
CA LYS A 201 -17.77 -0.16 -2.56
C LYS A 201 -16.44 0.59 -2.83
N LEU A 202 -15.46 0.45 -1.94
CA LEU A 202 -14.16 1.14 -2.02
C LEU A 202 -13.05 0.28 -2.63
N SER A 203 -13.26 -1.03 -2.75
CA SER A 203 -12.22 -2.01 -3.12
C SER A 203 -11.68 -1.86 -4.55
N LYS A 204 -12.39 -1.15 -5.44
CA LYS A 204 -11.99 -0.99 -6.85
C LYS A 204 -10.58 -0.41 -6.99
N ASP A 205 -10.29 0.68 -6.28
CA ASP A 205 -8.99 1.34 -6.41
C ASP A 205 -7.88 0.56 -5.68
N TRP A 206 -8.22 -0.36 -4.78
CA TRP A 206 -7.25 -1.19 -4.08
C TRP A 206 -6.60 -2.26 -4.97
N MET A 207 -7.22 -2.59 -6.11
CA MET A 207 -6.72 -3.56 -7.10
C MET A 207 -6.22 -4.84 -6.43
N LEU A 208 -7.15 -5.52 -5.76
CA LEU A 208 -6.84 -6.64 -4.89
C LEU A 208 -6.72 -7.94 -5.69
N THR A 209 -5.60 -8.63 -5.50
CA THR A 209 -5.37 -9.97 -6.05
C THR A 209 -5.49 -11.01 -4.95
N ARG A 210 -6.41 -11.98 -5.12
CA ARG A 210 -6.64 -13.06 -4.15
C ARG A 210 -5.40 -13.97 -4.08
N CYS A 211 -4.98 -14.30 -2.88
CA CYS A 211 -3.95 -15.31 -2.63
C CYS A 211 -4.54 -16.43 -1.76
N SER A 212 -4.15 -17.68 -2.04
CA SER A 212 -4.65 -18.82 -1.28
C SER A 212 -3.79 -19.08 -0.06
N VAL A 213 -4.44 -19.39 1.05
CA VAL A 213 -3.77 -19.93 2.23
C VAL A 213 -3.88 -21.45 2.22
N VAL A 214 -2.74 -22.12 2.42
CA VAL A 214 -2.64 -23.58 2.54
C VAL A 214 -2.82 -23.90 4.02
N VAL A 215 -3.88 -24.63 4.32
CA VAL A 215 -4.16 -25.15 5.66
C VAL A 215 -3.63 -26.56 5.71
N ASP A 216 -2.80 -26.85 6.71
CA ASP A 216 -2.33 -28.21 6.99
C ASP A 216 -3.39 -29.01 7.77
#